data_AF-A0A1C6HPW3-F1
#
_entry.id   AF-A0A1C6HPW3-F1
#
_cell.length_a   1.000
_cell.length_b   1.000
_cell.length_c   1.000
_cell.angle_alpha   90.00
_cell.angle_beta   90.00
_cell.angle_gamma   90.00
#
_symmetry.space_group_name_H-M   'P 1'
#
loop_
_entity.id
_entity.type
_entity.pdbx_description
1 polymer ?
#
loop_
_entity_poly.entity_id
_entity_poly.type
_entity_poly.pdbx_seq_one_letter_code
_entity_poly.pdbx_strand_id
1 'polypeptide(L)'
;MKVIRQGVPALLLSLAILSGSVCLASGAEVQTVRATLWDAWPITVDETPICTVNEYDRFQYPLAYNGSVYIPLQTVSDWLGARFDWDETANTVTLTKTGDPYYRHYTLDQPAPWTEEELAQCDADKAEGVEMELRPDIQIYLDGEKQTFTDAAGNRIPPAASRGVLLLPVRGAAQMCGKEITYLPSKPASPGVEGGSVTDFPLLFEPVLSDGRTAKIFLYDKPTTAQLDGAQAFLDEAERLMYEGPVNDLRELLACESLSDDDCIARLRRIGNYADDFAQLPQPEAAFMIAQYRAILTNAQDLRTYGTNEFISSVERGAAHFNDLKGDSGFSRIMTQKLYRMRFSIAEGLRMLDAVRAQTQQ
;
A
#
# COMPACT_ATOMS: atom_id res chain seq x y z
N MET A 1 -16.73 2.30 54.53
CA MET A 1 -18.19 2.16 54.77
C MET A 1 -18.90 3.40 54.26
N LYS A 2 -19.85 3.19 53.31
CA LYS A 2 -21.10 3.92 53.04
C LYS A 2 -21.10 5.47 52.91
N VAL A 3 -21.45 5.99 51.72
CA VAL A 3 -22.78 6.54 51.30
C VAL A 3 -22.91 8.04 51.67
N ILE A 4 -22.81 8.97 50.72
CA ILE A 4 -23.83 9.49 49.77
C ILE A 4 -24.89 10.42 50.42
N ARG A 5 -24.93 11.66 49.86
CA ARG A 5 -26.01 12.67 49.70
C ARG A 5 -26.68 13.29 50.94
N GLN A 6 -26.73 14.63 50.95
CA GLN A 6 -27.93 15.52 50.85
C GLN A 6 -27.40 16.90 50.34
N GLY A 7 -27.90 17.58 49.30
CA GLY A 7 -29.25 18.10 49.02
C GLY A 7 -29.30 19.60 49.41
N VAL A 8 -29.51 20.56 48.49
CA VAL A 8 -30.72 21.45 48.32
C VAL A 8 -30.21 22.87 47.93
N PRO A 9 -30.91 23.81 47.24
CA PRO A 9 -31.87 23.76 46.12
C PRO A 9 -31.54 24.74 44.95
N ALA A 10 -32.39 24.70 43.92
CA ALA A 10 -32.46 25.62 42.78
C ALA A 10 -32.97 27.04 43.14
N LEU A 11 -32.51 28.04 42.38
CA LEU A 11 -33.27 29.26 42.09
C LEU A 11 -33.15 29.59 40.60
N LEU A 12 -34.29 29.91 40.00
CA LEU A 12 -34.53 30.07 38.57
C LEU A 12 -34.60 31.56 38.18
N LEU A 13 -34.29 31.81 36.90
CA LEU A 13 -34.79 32.88 36.00
C LEU A 13 -34.29 34.32 36.17
N SER A 14 -33.53 34.78 35.18
CA SER A 14 -34.06 35.82 34.27
C SER A 14 -33.38 35.80 32.90
N LEU A 15 -34.23 35.82 31.87
CA LEU A 15 -33.92 35.88 30.45
C LEU A 15 -33.74 37.35 30.07
N ALA A 16 -32.63 37.72 29.44
CA ALA A 16 -32.53 38.99 28.72
C ALA A 16 -31.93 38.72 27.34
N ILE A 17 -32.80 38.74 26.35
CA ILE A 17 -32.47 38.67 24.92
C ILE A 17 -31.94 40.06 24.54
N LEU A 18 -30.65 40.16 24.24
CA LEU A 18 -30.16 41.16 23.30
C LEU A 18 -29.61 40.42 22.08
N SER A 19 -30.39 40.52 21.01
CA SER A 19 -30.06 40.15 19.64
C SER A 19 -28.91 41.03 19.13
N GLY A 20 -27.71 40.51 19.22
CA GLY A 20 -26.59 40.85 18.36
C GLY A 20 -26.10 39.55 17.75
N SER A 21 -26.58 39.19 16.56
CA SER A 21 -26.06 38.07 15.78
C SER A 21 -24.66 38.42 15.30
N VAL A 22 -23.67 38.24 16.18
CA VAL A 22 -22.33 37.89 15.71
C VAL A 22 -22.48 36.48 15.14
N CYS A 23 -22.36 36.35 13.82
CA CYS A 23 -21.98 35.08 13.23
C CYS A 23 -20.59 34.75 13.78
N LEU A 24 -20.53 34.13 14.95
CA LEU A 24 -19.38 33.33 15.30
C LEU A 24 -19.39 32.21 14.27
N ALA A 25 -18.41 32.24 13.36
CA ALA A 25 -18.04 31.04 12.65
C ALA A 25 -17.88 29.96 13.73
N SER A 26 -18.73 28.95 13.74
CA SER A 26 -18.56 27.83 14.65
C SER A 26 -17.24 27.16 14.23
N GLY A 27 -16.14 27.54 14.88
CA GLY A 27 -14.91 26.76 14.81
C GLY A 27 -15.31 25.36 15.24
N ALA A 28 -15.14 24.38 14.35
CA ALA A 28 -15.39 22.99 14.72
C ALA A 28 -14.55 22.69 15.98
N GLU A 29 -15.16 22.00 16.95
CA GLU A 29 -14.55 21.75 18.25
C GLU A 29 -13.50 20.63 18.14
N VAL A 30 -12.47 20.71 18.98
CA VAL A 30 -11.48 19.62 19.14
C VAL A 30 -12.21 18.37 19.63
N GLN A 31 -11.95 17.23 18.98
CA GLN A 31 -12.62 15.97 19.30
C GLN A 31 -11.58 14.90 19.63
N THR A 32 -11.68 14.31 20.81
CA THR A 32 -10.89 13.14 21.20
C THR A 32 -11.55 11.88 20.64
N VAL A 33 -10.78 11.10 19.90
CA VAL A 33 -11.22 9.87 19.23
C VAL A 33 -10.26 8.72 19.53
N ARG A 34 -10.72 7.49 19.29
CA ARG A 34 -9.87 6.29 19.36
C ARG A 34 -9.50 5.86 17.94
N ALA A 35 -8.26 6.12 17.54
CA ALA A 35 -7.69 5.68 16.28
C ALA A 35 -7.09 4.28 16.39
N THR A 36 -6.84 3.65 15.25
CA THR A 36 -6.15 2.35 15.17
C THR A 36 -4.76 2.55 14.56
N LEU A 37 -3.79 1.71 14.93
CA LEU A 37 -2.52 1.70 14.21
C LEU A 37 -2.78 1.20 12.78
N TRP A 38 -2.28 1.93 11.79
CA TRP A 38 -2.23 1.44 10.43
C TRP A 38 -0.96 0.61 10.27
N ASP A 39 -1.14 -0.71 10.15
CA ASP A 39 -0.07 -1.70 10.13
C ASP A 39 0.12 -2.36 8.75
N ALA A 40 -0.50 -1.81 7.70
CA ALA A 40 -0.31 -2.21 6.31
C ALA A 40 1.04 -1.74 5.77
N TRP A 41 2.09 -2.26 6.37
CA TRP A 41 3.45 -1.78 6.24
C TRP A 41 4.09 -2.13 4.88
N PRO A 42 4.91 -1.25 4.26
CA PRO A 42 5.08 0.22 4.44
C PRO A 42 4.22 1.05 3.45
N ILE A 43 4.11 2.36 3.72
CA ILE A 43 3.70 3.35 2.69
C ILE A 43 4.80 3.40 1.64
N THR A 44 4.43 3.42 0.36
CA THR A 44 5.38 3.50 -0.76
C THR A 44 5.24 4.84 -1.48
N VAL A 45 6.34 5.58 -1.65
CA VAL A 45 6.37 6.84 -2.42
C VAL A 45 7.39 6.68 -3.55
N ASP A 46 6.94 6.73 -4.81
CA ASP A 46 7.80 6.49 -5.98
C ASP A 46 8.71 5.26 -5.80
N GLU A 47 8.10 4.13 -5.43
CA GLU A 47 8.74 2.86 -5.05
C GLU A 47 9.57 2.84 -3.76
N THR A 48 9.86 3.97 -3.15
CA THR A 48 10.60 4.01 -1.89
C THR A 48 9.67 3.55 -0.77
N PRO A 49 9.92 2.39 -0.13
CA PRO A 49 9.20 2.03 1.08
C PRO A 49 9.65 2.97 2.20
N ILE A 50 8.76 3.81 2.72
CA ILE A 50 9.16 4.82 3.69
C ILE A 50 8.91 4.41 5.13
N CYS A 51 9.74 4.88 6.05
CA CYS A 51 9.43 4.92 7.47
C CYS A 51 8.83 6.30 7.84
N THR A 52 7.88 6.29 8.77
CA THR A 52 7.28 7.50 9.32
C THR A 52 7.92 7.78 10.68
N VAL A 53 8.33 9.04 10.89
CA VAL A 53 9.04 9.48 12.10
C VAL A 53 8.44 10.76 12.68
N ASN A 54 8.57 10.95 13.98
CA ASN A 54 8.32 12.23 14.64
C ASN A 54 9.52 13.18 14.54
N GLU A 55 9.39 14.37 15.13
CA GLU A 55 10.40 15.44 15.16
C GLU A 55 11.73 15.06 15.86
N TYR A 56 11.79 13.91 16.54
CA TYR A 56 12.98 13.37 17.20
C TYR A 56 13.60 12.19 16.43
N ASP A 57 13.25 12.01 15.16
CA ASP A 57 13.67 10.87 14.33
C ASP A 57 13.30 9.50 14.92
N ARG A 58 12.24 9.44 15.74
CA ARG A 58 11.70 8.18 16.30
C ARG A 58 10.59 7.67 15.40
N PHE A 59 10.62 6.38 15.10
CA PHE A 59 9.57 5.74 14.32
C PHE A 59 8.20 5.91 14.99
N GLN A 60 7.20 6.26 14.18
CA GLN A 60 5.80 6.32 14.57
C GLN A 60 4.96 5.52 13.60
N TYR A 61 4.02 4.71 14.08
CA TYR A 61 3.02 4.15 13.18
C TYR A 61 2.07 5.24 12.68
N PRO A 62 1.68 5.21 11.40
CA PRO A 62 0.53 5.98 10.96
C PRO A 62 -0.73 5.55 11.72
N LEU A 63 -1.66 6.49 11.91
CA LEU A 63 -2.94 6.23 12.60
C LEU A 63 -4.09 6.23 11.60
N ALA A 64 -4.93 5.20 11.63
CA ALA A 64 -6.14 5.12 10.83
C ALA A 64 -7.38 5.50 11.66
N TYR A 65 -8.17 6.43 11.15
CA TYR A 65 -9.43 6.86 11.73
C TYR A 65 -10.41 7.33 10.65
N ASN A 66 -11.66 6.83 10.70
CA ASN A 66 -12.77 7.22 9.82
C ASN A 66 -12.39 7.28 8.32
N GLY A 67 -11.77 6.23 7.80
CA GLY A 67 -11.38 6.16 6.40
C GLY A 67 -10.20 7.06 5.99
N SER A 68 -9.49 7.66 6.94
CA SER A 68 -8.26 8.43 6.71
C SER A 68 -7.08 7.83 7.46
N VAL A 69 -5.90 7.93 6.87
CA VAL A 69 -4.62 7.57 7.52
C VAL A 69 -3.84 8.85 7.77
N TYR A 70 -3.29 8.98 8.96
CA TYR A 70 -2.57 10.15 9.44
C TYR A 70 -1.10 9.82 9.68
N ILE A 71 -0.21 10.68 9.21
CA ILE A 71 1.24 10.54 9.36
C ILE A 71 1.82 11.76 10.10
N PRO A 72 2.95 11.61 10.82
CA PRO A 72 3.58 12.73 11.52
C PRO A 72 3.92 13.90 10.61
N LEU A 73 3.77 15.13 11.13
CA LEU A 73 4.15 16.36 10.43
C LEU A 73 5.61 16.34 10.01
N GLN A 74 6.53 15.82 10.84
CA GLN A 74 7.94 15.70 10.47
C GLN A 74 8.13 14.89 9.19
N THR A 75 7.40 13.77 9.05
CA THR A 75 7.45 12.96 7.83
C THR A 75 6.98 13.77 6.61
N VAL A 76 5.90 14.55 6.76
CA VAL A 76 5.40 15.43 5.69
C VAL A 76 6.41 16.53 5.36
N SER A 77 7.09 17.09 6.37
CA SER A 77 8.16 18.08 6.20
C SER A 77 9.32 17.50 5.38
N ASP A 78 9.75 16.28 5.69
CA ASP A 78 10.79 15.57 4.94
C ASP A 78 10.36 15.36 3.48
N TRP A 79 9.13 14.86 3.24
CA TRP A 79 8.59 14.65 1.89
C TRP A 79 8.53 15.93 1.06
N LEU A 80 8.37 17.09 1.71
CA LEU A 80 8.31 18.39 1.04
C LEU A 80 9.68 19.06 0.88
N GLY A 81 10.74 18.54 1.52
CA GLY A 81 12.01 19.27 1.66
C GLY A 81 11.84 20.57 2.44
N ALA A 82 10.89 20.59 3.39
CA ALA A 82 10.46 21.78 4.10
C ALA A 82 10.98 21.82 5.55
N ARG A 83 10.96 23.01 6.13
CA ARG A 83 10.97 23.23 7.58
C ARG A 83 9.61 23.74 8.01
N PHE A 84 9.20 23.45 9.23
CA PHE A 84 7.98 24.01 9.80
C PHE A 84 8.25 24.85 11.05
N ASP A 85 7.46 25.91 11.18
CA ASP A 85 7.37 26.73 12.38
C ASP A 85 5.95 26.61 12.97
N TRP A 86 5.86 26.59 14.29
CA TRP A 86 4.58 26.54 15.03
C TRP A 86 4.32 27.86 15.76
N ASP A 87 3.18 28.48 15.44
CA ASP A 87 2.61 29.60 16.19
C ASP A 87 1.48 29.09 17.08
N GLU A 88 1.77 28.97 18.37
CA GLU A 88 0.83 28.50 19.39
C GLU A 88 -0.34 29.47 19.59
N THR A 89 -0.12 30.77 19.44
CA THR A 89 -1.17 31.78 19.64
C THR A 89 -2.19 31.73 18.50
N ALA A 90 -1.72 31.53 17.28
CA ALA A 90 -2.56 31.43 16.09
C ALA A 90 -3.02 30.00 15.76
N ASN A 91 -2.60 28.99 16.52
CA ASN A 91 -2.72 27.57 16.19
C ASN A 91 -2.32 27.28 14.72
N THR A 92 -1.17 27.81 14.30
CA THR A 92 -0.77 27.80 12.89
C THR A 92 0.58 27.13 12.69
N VAL A 93 0.63 26.15 11.79
CA VAL A 93 1.88 25.58 11.26
C VAL A 93 2.18 26.24 9.92
N THR A 94 3.41 26.75 9.78
CA THR A 94 3.91 27.26 8.50
C THR A 94 5.03 26.36 8.01
N LEU A 95 4.81 25.65 6.91
CA LEU A 95 5.84 24.91 6.18
C LEU A 95 6.45 25.80 5.11
N THR A 96 7.78 25.88 5.07
CA THR A 96 8.53 26.59 4.03
C THR A 96 9.49 25.61 3.36
N LYS A 97 9.42 25.47 2.04
CA LYS A 97 10.36 24.61 1.29
C LYS A 97 11.76 25.21 1.33
N THR A 98 12.74 24.41 1.75
CA THR A 98 14.13 24.86 1.93
C THR A 98 15.17 23.95 1.27
N GLY A 99 14.75 22.79 0.76
CA GLY A 99 15.60 21.84 0.07
C GLY A 99 14.77 20.87 -0.77
N ASP A 100 15.43 19.78 -1.17
CA ASP A 100 14.80 18.73 -1.97
C ASP A 100 13.94 17.80 -1.11
N PRO A 101 12.85 17.24 -1.66
CA PRO A 101 12.10 16.14 -1.06
C PRO A 101 13.00 15.02 -0.56
N TYR A 102 12.72 14.53 0.64
CA TYR A 102 13.41 13.40 1.25
C TYR A 102 12.42 12.35 1.73
N TYR A 103 12.48 11.18 1.12
CA TYR A 103 11.67 10.01 1.49
C TYR A 103 12.55 9.03 2.27
N ARG A 104 12.45 9.03 3.60
CA ARG A 104 13.25 8.14 4.47
C ARG A 104 12.98 6.69 4.13
N HIS A 105 13.97 6.02 3.57
CA HIS A 105 13.83 4.64 3.15
C HIS A 105 13.85 3.72 4.37
N TYR A 106 12.80 2.92 4.56
CA TYR A 106 12.60 2.15 5.78
C TYR A 106 13.78 1.25 6.18
N THR A 107 14.42 0.57 5.21
CA THR A 107 15.56 -0.32 5.49
C THR A 107 16.91 0.37 5.53
N LEU A 108 17.07 1.53 4.87
CA LEU A 108 18.36 2.19 4.72
C LEU A 108 18.53 3.31 5.76
N ASP A 109 17.43 4.02 6.05
CA ASP A 109 17.33 5.11 6.99
C ASP A 109 16.60 4.65 8.26
N GLN A 110 17.00 3.48 8.78
CA GLN A 110 16.37 2.89 9.95
C GLN A 110 16.46 3.87 11.13
N PRO A 111 15.34 4.35 11.68
CA PRO A 111 15.35 5.17 12.88
C PRO A 111 15.91 4.36 14.06
N ALA A 112 16.25 5.05 15.15
CA ALA A 112 16.72 4.39 16.35
C ALA A 112 15.75 3.26 16.77
N PRO A 113 16.27 2.08 17.16
CA PRO A 113 15.43 0.96 17.54
C PRO A 113 14.53 1.35 18.71
N TRP A 114 13.36 0.71 18.80
CA TRP A 114 12.45 0.94 19.92
C TRP A 114 13.03 0.45 21.24
N THR A 115 12.71 1.17 22.31
CA THR A 115 12.92 0.70 23.67
C THR A 115 11.90 -0.37 24.04
N GLU A 116 12.14 -1.07 25.15
CA GLU A 116 11.19 -2.07 25.66
C GLU A 116 9.85 -1.44 26.04
N GLU A 117 9.86 -0.21 26.58
CA GLU A 117 8.64 0.53 26.89
C GLU A 117 7.84 0.87 25.63
N GLU A 118 8.51 1.25 24.53
CA GLU A 118 7.85 1.58 23.27
C GLU A 118 7.27 0.36 22.56
N LEU A 119 7.95 -0.78 22.65
CA LEU A 119 7.42 -2.07 22.20
C LEU A 119 6.16 -2.45 22.98
N ALA A 120 6.20 -2.36 24.31
CA ALA A 120 5.05 -2.64 25.16
C ALA A 120 3.89 -1.68 24.87
N GLN A 121 4.18 -0.39 24.63
CA GLN A 121 3.18 0.59 24.24
C GLN A 121 2.58 0.26 22.87
N CYS A 122 3.39 -0.14 21.89
CA CYS A 122 2.91 -0.58 20.58
C CYS A 122 1.94 -1.77 20.70
N ASP A 123 2.24 -2.75 21.55
CA ASP A 123 1.33 -3.90 21.74
C ASP A 123 0.01 -3.50 22.41
N ALA A 124 0.05 -2.59 23.40
CA ALA A 124 -1.16 -2.01 23.98
C ALA A 124 -1.97 -1.22 22.94
N ASP A 125 -1.30 -0.42 22.10
CA ASP A 125 -1.92 0.38 21.04
C ASP A 125 -2.60 -0.48 19.97
N LYS A 126 -2.03 -1.64 19.64
CA LYS A 126 -2.68 -2.61 18.74
C LYS A 126 -3.93 -3.23 19.36
N ALA A 127 -3.88 -3.52 20.66
CA ALA A 127 -4.99 -4.17 21.36
C ALA A 127 -6.15 -3.21 21.65
N GLU A 128 -5.83 -1.98 22.04
CA GLU A 128 -6.80 -1.05 22.61
C GLU A 128 -7.06 0.16 21.70
N GLY A 129 -6.23 0.42 20.70
CA GLY A 129 -6.23 1.64 19.90
C GLY A 129 -5.49 2.81 20.57
N VAL A 130 -5.33 3.89 19.83
CA VAL A 130 -4.57 5.09 20.22
C VAL A 130 -5.52 6.27 20.40
N GLU A 131 -5.37 7.01 21.50
CA GLU A 131 -6.09 8.29 21.66
C GLU A 131 -5.52 9.33 20.70
N MET A 132 -6.39 9.98 19.93
CA MET A 132 -6.04 10.99 18.96
C MET A 132 -7.03 12.15 19.06
N GLU A 133 -6.54 13.38 18.99
CA GLU A 133 -7.35 14.59 18.95
C GLU A 133 -7.47 15.07 17.51
N LEU A 134 -8.69 15.20 16.99
CA LEU A 134 -8.94 15.93 15.76
C LEU A 134 -8.86 17.43 16.05
N ARG A 135 -8.01 18.14 15.30
CA ARG A 135 -7.63 19.53 15.53
C ARG A 135 -8.06 20.44 14.38
N PRO A 136 -9.37 20.66 14.17
CA PRO A 136 -9.89 21.53 13.11
C PRO A 136 -9.57 23.02 13.30
N ASP A 137 -9.12 23.38 14.50
CA ASP A 137 -8.60 24.68 14.92
C ASP A 137 -7.17 24.95 14.41
N ILE A 138 -6.40 23.89 14.11
CA ILE A 138 -5.06 24.02 13.55
C ILE A 138 -5.12 24.39 12.07
N GLN A 139 -4.33 25.39 11.70
CA GLN A 139 -4.16 25.85 10.32
C GLN A 139 -2.79 25.43 9.80
N ILE A 140 -2.74 24.91 8.57
CA ILE A 140 -1.49 24.54 7.89
C ILE A 140 -1.30 25.47 6.70
N TYR A 141 -0.13 26.07 6.59
CA TYR A 141 0.30 26.85 5.43
C TYR A 141 1.53 26.19 4.81
N LEU A 142 1.60 26.15 3.48
CA LEU A 142 2.78 25.74 2.72
C LEU A 142 3.18 26.89 1.80
N ASP A 143 4.39 27.42 1.97
CA ASP A 143 4.92 28.55 1.20
C ASP A 143 3.95 29.76 1.15
N GLY A 144 3.26 30.01 2.28
CA GLY A 144 2.28 31.10 2.43
C GLY A 144 0.86 30.76 1.99
N GLU A 145 0.62 29.60 1.36
CA GLU A 145 -0.70 29.17 0.94
C GLU A 145 -1.38 28.27 1.97
N LYS A 146 -2.61 28.62 2.37
CA LYS A 146 -3.39 27.84 3.32
C LYS A 146 -3.82 26.51 2.70
N GLN A 147 -3.49 25.42 3.38
CA GLN A 147 -3.85 24.06 2.99
C GLN A 147 -5.20 23.66 3.58
N THR A 148 -5.99 22.92 2.81
CA THR A 148 -7.23 22.30 3.25
C THR A 148 -7.22 20.85 2.79
N PHE A 149 -7.46 19.92 3.71
CA PHE A 149 -7.45 18.50 3.40
C PHE A 149 -8.88 17.97 3.33
N THR A 150 -9.11 17.07 2.39
CA THR A 150 -10.39 16.39 2.21
C THR A 150 -10.18 14.89 2.03
N ASP A 151 -11.23 14.11 2.29
CA ASP A 151 -11.31 12.71 1.87
C ASP A 151 -11.63 12.60 0.37
N ALA A 152 -11.81 11.36 -0.12
CA ALA A 152 -12.17 11.11 -1.52
C ALA A 152 -13.58 11.60 -1.90
N ALA A 153 -14.47 11.79 -0.93
CA ALA A 153 -15.81 12.33 -1.14
C ALA A 153 -15.85 13.87 -1.05
N GLY A 154 -14.70 14.51 -0.82
CA GLY A 154 -14.60 15.96 -0.67
C GLY A 154 -14.95 16.46 0.73
N ASN A 155 -15.18 15.58 1.72
CA ASN A 155 -15.44 16.01 3.09
C ASN A 155 -14.14 16.50 3.72
N ARG A 156 -14.19 17.61 4.46
CA ARG A 156 -13.02 18.18 5.13
C ARG A 156 -12.47 17.23 6.19
N ILE A 157 -11.17 16.99 6.15
CA ILE A 157 -10.41 16.22 7.14
C ILE A 157 -9.46 17.19 7.87
N PRO A 158 -9.57 17.37 9.20
CA PRO A 158 -8.69 18.26 9.93
C PRO A 158 -7.30 17.63 10.19
N PRO A 159 -6.28 18.42 10.53
CA PRO A 159 -5.11 17.92 11.24
C PRO A 159 -5.50 17.17 12.51
N ALA A 160 -4.58 16.36 13.04
CA ALA A 160 -4.77 15.66 14.30
C ALA A 160 -3.53 15.76 15.19
N ALA A 161 -3.66 15.45 16.46
CA ALA A 161 -2.54 15.32 17.38
C ALA A 161 -2.67 14.03 18.19
N SER A 162 -1.55 13.36 18.47
CA SER A 162 -1.52 12.24 19.39
C SER A 162 -0.18 12.23 20.13
N ARG A 163 -0.24 12.16 21.47
CA ARG A 163 0.95 12.11 22.35
C ARG A 163 1.99 13.20 22.04
N GLY A 164 1.52 14.41 21.78
CA GLY A 164 2.37 15.57 21.45
C GLY A 164 2.87 15.63 20.01
N VAL A 165 2.60 14.62 19.17
CA VAL A 165 2.96 14.62 17.75
C VAL A 165 1.80 15.16 16.92
N LEU A 166 2.07 16.19 16.10
CA LEU A 166 1.10 16.65 15.10
C LEU A 166 1.08 15.69 13.92
N LEU A 167 -0.12 15.35 13.46
CA LEU A 167 -0.36 14.43 12.37
C LEU A 167 -1.17 15.11 11.26
N LEU A 168 -0.83 14.82 10.01
CA LEU A 168 -1.58 15.25 8.83
C LEU A 168 -2.15 14.05 8.09
N PRO A 169 -3.33 14.19 7.46
CA PRO A 169 -3.87 13.12 6.62
C PRO A 169 -2.94 12.85 5.44
N VAL A 170 -2.60 11.58 5.21
CA VAL A 170 -1.65 11.14 4.17
C VAL A 170 -2.06 11.57 2.76
N ARG A 171 -3.37 11.62 2.48
CA ARG A 171 -3.91 12.14 1.21
C ARG A 171 -3.59 13.62 1.02
N GLY A 172 -3.72 14.41 2.10
CA GLY A 172 -3.33 15.82 2.10
C GLY A 172 -1.84 16.01 1.91
N ALA A 173 -1.02 15.18 2.57
CA ALA A 173 0.43 15.17 2.38
C ALA A 173 0.82 14.83 0.92
N ALA A 174 0.16 13.83 0.32
CA ALA A 174 0.35 13.47 -1.09
C ALA A 174 0.04 14.67 -2.01
N GLN A 175 -1.11 15.33 -1.81
CA GLN A 175 -1.51 16.52 -2.56
C GLN A 175 -0.49 17.66 -2.44
N MET A 176 0.02 17.92 -1.23
CA MET A 176 1.05 18.94 -1.01
C MET A 176 2.36 18.63 -1.75
N CYS A 177 2.65 17.34 -1.96
CA CYS A 177 3.79 16.87 -2.74
C CYS A 177 3.51 16.82 -4.26
N GLY A 178 2.31 17.17 -4.72
CA GLY A 178 1.91 17.04 -6.12
C GLY A 178 1.72 15.58 -6.57
N LYS A 179 1.47 14.67 -5.63
CA LYS A 179 1.35 13.23 -5.86
C LYS A 179 -0.10 12.76 -5.80
N GLU A 180 -0.41 11.78 -6.63
CA GLU A 180 -1.62 10.98 -6.53
C GLU A 180 -1.45 9.90 -5.45
N ILE A 181 -2.57 9.41 -4.93
CA ILE A 181 -2.58 8.39 -3.87
C ILE A 181 -3.58 7.27 -4.20
N THR A 182 -3.09 6.03 -4.24
CA THR A 182 -3.92 4.83 -4.37
C THR A 182 -3.79 3.93 -3.15
N TYR A 183 -4.90 3.29 -2.82
CA TYR A 183 -5.02 2.31 -1.75
C TYR A 183 -5.29 0.94 -2.39
N LEU A 184 -4.47 -0.06 -2.08
CA LEU A 184 -4.68 -1.43 -2.53
C LEU A 184 -4.80 -2.39 -1.34
N PRO A 185 -5.63 -3.44 -1.41
CA PRO A 185 -5.71 -4.46 -0.35
C PRO A 185 -4.34 -5.03 0.02
N SER A 186 -3.96 -5.03 1.31
CA SER A 186 -2.66 -5.58 1.75
C SER A 186 -2.52 -7.07 1.52
N LYS A 187 -3.65 -7.79 1.51
CA LYS A 187 -3.74 -9.16 1.07
C LYS A 187 -4.81 -9.20 -0.03
N PRO A 188 -4.47 -9.58 -1.26
CA PRO A 188 -5.49 -10.20 -2.11
C PRO A 188 -6.06 -11.41 -1.38
N ALA A 189 -7.34 -11.71 -1.56
CA ALA A 189 -7.93 -12.90 -0.94
C ALA A 189 -7.13 -14.12 -1.42
N SER A 190 -6.38 -14.76 -0.52
CA SER A 190 -5.66 -15.99 -0.85
C SER A 190 -6.69 -17.05 -1.27
N PRO A 191 -6.48 -17.78 -2.36
CA PRO A 191 -7.17 -19.04 -2.57
C PRO A 191 -6.70 -20.00 -1.50
N GLY A 192 -7.48 -20.10 -0.43
CA GLY A 192 -7.28 -21.07 0.62
C GLY A 192 -7.73 -22.42 0.13
N VAL A 193 -6.76 -23.34 -0.01
CA VAL A 193 -6.95 -24.79 0.00
C VAL A 193 -7.65 -25.35 -1.26
N GLU A 194 -7.21 -26.54 -1.66
CA GLU A 194 -7.58 -27.26 -2.88
C GLU A 194 -9.06 -27.09 -3.30
N GLY A 195 -9.29 -26.53 -4.49
CA GLY A 195 -10.61 -26.52 -5.15
C GLY A 195 -11.29 -25.16 -5.33
N GLY A 196 -10.70 -24.03 -4.92
CA GLY A 196 -11.30 -22.70 -5.11
C GLY A 196 -11.23 -22.16 -6.54
N SER A 197 -12.38 -21.82 -7.14
CA SER A 197 -12.51 -21.17 -8.46
C SER A 197 -11.95 -19.74 -8.47
N VAL A 198 -11.35 -19.33 -9.60
CA VAL A 198 -10.61 -18.07 -9.84
C VAL A 198 -11.52 -16.86 -10.15
N THR A 199 -12.84 -16.99 -10.03
CA THR A 199 -13.78 -16.11 -10.76
C THR A 199 -14.46 -14.98 -9.98
N ASP A 200 -14.16 -14.70 -8.71
CA ASP A 200 -14.79 -13.56 -8.01
C ASP A 200 -13.76 -12.72 -7.24
N PHE A 201 -13.43 -11.52 -7.75
CA PHE A 201 -12.66 -10.53 -7.00
C PHE A 201 -13.19 -9.10 -7.29
N PRO A 202 -13.93 -8.46 -6.35
CA PRO A 202 -14.39 -7.08 -6.52
C PRO A 202 -13.26 -6.05 -6.32
N LEU A 203 -13.33 -4.95 -7.08
CA LEU A 203 -12.48 -3.76 -7.01
C LEU A 203 -12.69 -3.00 -5.69
N LEU A 204 -11.63 -2.43 -5.09
CA LEU A 204 -11.68 -1.84 -3.75
C LEU A 204 -11.04 -0.44 -3.74
N PHE A 205 -11.83 0.59 -3.39
CA PHE A 205 -11.45 2.01 -3.36
C PHE A 205 -11.36 2.60 -1.93
N GLU A 206 -11.16 1.78 -0.89
CA GLU A 206 -11.13 2.27 0.50
C GLU A 206 -9.92 1.78 1.32
N PRO A 207 -9.39 2.60 2.25
CA PRO A 207 -8.20 2.29 3.06
C PRO A 207 -8.42 1.21 4.12
N VAL A 208 -9.67 0.95 4.47
CA VAL A 208 -10.10 -0.18 5.29
C VAL A 208 -11.21 -0.88 4.51
N LEU A 209 -10.98 -2.14 4.15
CA LEU A 209 -12.00 -2.94 3.46
C LEU A 209 -13.16 -3.22 4.42
N SER A 210 -14.36 -3.48 3.89
CA SER A 210 -15.55 -3.85 4.67
C SER A 210 -15.37 -5.11 5.54
N ASP A 211 -14.25 -5.82 5.40
CA ASP A 211 -13.85 -7.00 6.18
C ASP A 211 -12.72 -6.72 7.20
N GLY A 212 -12.34 -5.45 7.42
CA GLY A 212 -11.36 -5.04 8.41
C GLY A 212 -9.89 -5.14 7.98
N ARG A 213 -9.60 -5.49 6.71
CA ARG A 213 -8.22 -5.48 6.19
C ARG A 213 -7.72 -4.05 5.93
N THR A 214 -6.49 -3.77 6.32
CA THR A 214 -5.76 -2.53 6.03
C THR A 214 -5.29 -2.52 4.57
N ALA A 215 -5.36 -1.36 3.90
CA ALA A 215 -4.85 -1.20 2.53
C ALA A 215 -3.40 -0.70 2.54
N LYS A 216 -2.56 -1.23 1.64
CA LYS A 216 -1.26 -0.65 1.26
C LYS A 216 -1.48 0.68 0.58
N ILE A 217 -0.61 1.64 0.87
CA ILE A 217 -0.68 3.00 0.35
C ILE A 217 0.45 3.23 -0.64
N PHE A 218 0.11 3.73 -1.82
CA PHE A 218 1.04 4.07 -2.88
C PHE A 218 0.85 5.53 -3.26
N LEU A 219 1.95 6.29 -3.27
CA LEU A 219 2.02 7.64 -3.78
C LEU A 219 2.92 7.66 -5.02
N TYR A 220 2.48 8.36 -6.05
CA TYR A 220 3.17 8.44 -7.34
C TYR A 220 2.80 9.74 -8.05
N ASP A 221 3.65 10.17 -8.99
CA ASP A 221 3.32 11.27 -9.87
C ASP A 221 2.16 10.91 -10.80
N LYS A 222 1.27 11.87 -11.09
CA LYS A 222 0.09 11.66 -11.94
C LYS A 222 0.52 11.07 -13.30
N PRO A 223 0.09 9.85 -13.65
CA PRO A 223 0.50 9.22 -14.89
C PRO A 223 -0.21 9.87 -16.09
N THR A 224 0.51 9.95 -17.21
CA THR A 224 -0.06 10.33 -18.50
C THR A 224 -0.85 9.17 -19.12
N THR A 225 -1.76 9.47 -20.05
CA THR A 225 -2.48 8.45 -20.82
C THR A 225 -1.54 7.46 -21.51
N ALA A 226 -0.43 7.94 -22.07
CA ALA A 226 0.57 7.08 -22.73
C ALA A 226 1.21 6.10 -21.75
N GLN A 227 1.49 6.52 -20.51
CA GLN A 227 2.03 5.63 -19.47
C GLN A 227 1.00 4.59 -19.01
N LEU A 228 -0.28 4.98 -18.91
CA LEU A 228 -1.37 4.04 -18.59
C LEU A 228 -1.57 2.99 -19.69
N ASP A 229 -1.54 3.41 -20.95
CA ASP A 229 -1.69 2.50 -22.09
C ASP A 229 -0.46 1.62 -22.29
N GLY A 230 0.74 2.16 -22.05
CA GLY A 230 1.97 1.38 -22.02
C GLY A 230 1.99 0.33 -20.92
N ALA A 231 1.48 0.66 -19.73
CA ALA A 231 1.32 -0.30 -18.62
C ALA A 231 0.31 -1.41 -18.97
N GLN A 232 -0.80 -1.08 -19.63
CA GLN A 232 -1.77 -2.08 -20.12
C GLN A 232 -1.10 -3.02 -21.12
N ALA A 233 -0.48 -2.49 -22.16
CA ALA A 233 0.16 -3.29 -23.22
C ALA A 233 1.24 -4.21 -22.65
N PHE A 234 2.02 -3.71 -21.68
CA PHE A 234 2.99 -4.51 -20.95
C PHE A 234 2.33 -5.68 -20.20
N LEU A 235 1.25 -5.43 -19.45
CA LEU A 235 0.56 -6.47 -18.68
C LEU A 235 -0.11 -7.52 -19.58
N ASP A 236 -0.68 -7.11 -20.70
CA ASP A 236 -1.28 -8.02 -21.69
C ASP A 236 -0.19 -8.96 -22.26
N GLU A 237 0.97 -8.41 -22.61
CA GLU A 237 2.09 -9.20 -23.13
C GLU A 237 2.73 -10.08 -22.04
N ALA A 238 2.77 -9.60 -20.79
CA ALA A 238 3.18 -10.40 -19.64
C ALA A 238 2.25 -11.60 -19.42
N GLU A 239 0.92 -11.43 -19.57
CA GLU A 239 -0.03 -12.54 -19.47
C GLU A 239 0.20 -13.57 -20.56
N ARG A 240 0.39 -13.12 -21.80
CA ARG A 240 0.67 -13.98 -22.95
C ARG A 240 1.95 -14.79 -22.76
N LEU A 241 3.06 -14.13 -22.41
CA LEU A 241 4.37 -14.76 -22.29
C LEU A 241 4.52 -15.56 -21.00
N MET A 242 4.06 -15.04 -19.87
CA MET A 242 4.38 -15.62 -18.57
C MET A 242 3.28 -16.49 -17.97
N TYR A 243 2.10 -16.53 -18.60
CA TYR A 243 1.02 -17.42 -18.19
C TYR A 243 0.51 -18.29 -19.33
N GLU A 244 -0.08 -17.71 -20.37
CA GLU A 244 -0.79 -18.49 -21.39
C GLU A 244 0.12 -19.47 -22.14
N GLY A 245 1.26 -18.99 -22.66
CA GLY A 245 2.24 -19.82 -23.37
C GLY A 245 2.79 -20.98 -22.53
N PRO A 246 3.43 -20.71 -21.38
CA PRO A 246 3.97 -21.73 -20.49
C PRO A 246 2.92 -22.75 -20.02
N VAL A 247 1.70 -22.32 -19.72
CA VAL A 247 0.61 -23.22 -19.30
C VAL A 247 0.20 -24.15 -20.44
N ASN A 248 0.08 -23.63 -21.66
CA ASN A 248 -0.24 -24.44 -22.84
C ASN A 248 0.86 -25.47 -23.11
N ASP A 249 2.13 -25.04 -23.10
CA ASP A 249 3.27 -25.92 -23.33
C ASP A 249 3.44 -26.98 -22.25
N LEU A 250 3.22 -26.63 -20.98
CA LEU A 250 3.22 -27.59 -19.88
C LEU A 250 2.09 -28.62 -20.03
N ARG A 251 0.90 -28.17 -20.42
CA ARG A 251 -0.24 -29.07 -20.66
C ARG A 251 0.06 -30.05 -21.79
N GLU A 252 0.64 -29.57 -22.89
CA GLU A 252 1.07 -30.42 -24.00
C GLU A 252 2.13 -31.44 -23.58
N LEU A 253 3.13 -31.02 -22.79
CA LEU A 253 4.17 -31.90 -22.27
C LEU A 253 3.58 -33.04 -21.41
N LEU A 254 2.68 -32.70 -20.48
CA LEU A 254 2.05 -33.68 -19.58
C LEU A 254 1.08 -34.63 -20.30
N ALA A 255 0.51 -34.20 -21.43
CA ALA A 255 -0.38 -35.02 -22.25
C ALA A 255 0.36 -36.07 -23.09
N CYS A 256 1.67 -35.93 -23.31
CA CYS A 256 2.45 -36.90 -24.10
C CYS A 256 2.49 -38.28 -23.42
N GLU A 257 2.26 -39.36 -24.18
CA GLU A 257 2.39 -40.74 -23.66
C GLU A 257 3.84 -41.13 -23.40
N SER A 258 4.72 -40.78 -24.33
CA SER A 258 6.18 -40.98 -24.26
C SER A 258 6.89 -39.85 -25.02
N LEU A 259 8.13 -39.58 -24.63
CA LEU A 259 9.06 -38.67 -25.31
C LEU A 259 10.48 -39.21 -25.19
N SER A 260 11.35 -38.87 -26.16
CA SER A 260 12.79 -39.01 -25.97
C SER A 260 13.27 -37.99 -24.93
N ASP A 261 14.42 -38.25 -24.31
CA ASP A 261 15.03 -37.31 -23.36
C ASP A 261 15.36 -35.97 -24.05
N ASP A 262 15.84 -36.02 -25.30
CA ASP A 262 16.12 -34.83 -26.12
C ASP A 262 14.84 -34.00 -26.38
N ASP A 263 13.73 -34.64 -26.74
CA ASP A 263 12.45 -33.97 -26.96
C ASP A 263 11.85 -33.41 -25.66
N CYS A 264 12.01 -34.13 -24.55
CA CYS A 264 11.61 -33.68 -23.23
C CYS A 264 12.37 -32.41 -22.83
N ILE A 265 13.70 -32.42 -22.97
CA ILE A 265 14.57 -31.27 -22.71
C ILE A 265 14.17 -30.09 -23.60
N ALA A 266 13.93 -30.33 -24.90
CA ALA A 266 13.54 -29.27 -25.83
C ALA A 266 12.23 -28.58 -25.41
N ARG A 267 11.22 -29.35 -24.97
CA ARG A 267 9.94 -28.79 -24.48
C ARG A 267 10.09 -28.04 -23.17
N LEU A 268 10.84 -28.57 -22.21
CA LEU A 268 11.14 -27.87 -20.96
C LEU A 268 11.89 -26.56 -21.22
N ARG A 269 12.84 -26.56 -22.15
CA ARG A 269 13.59 -25.37 -22.55
C ARG A 269 12.67 -24.33 -23.17
N ARG A 270 11.71 -24.74 -24.02
CA ARG A 270 10.69 -23.84 -24.57
C ARG A 270 9.89 -23.14 -23.47
N ILE A 271 9.45 -23.87 -22.45
CA ILE A 271 8.75 -23.28 -21.28
C ILE A 271 9.64 -22.26 -20.55
N GLY A 272 10.93 -22.57 -20.39
CA GLY A 272 11.89 -21.67 -19.74
C GLY A 272 12.19 -20.41 -20.55
N ASN A 273 12.18 -20.52 -21.88
CA ASN A 273 12.51 -19.41 -22.79
C ASN A 273 11.48 -18.27 -22.75
N TYR A 274 10.22 -18.52 -22.35
CA TYR A 274 9.26 -17.43 -22.16
C TYR A 274 9.74 -16.40 -21.12
N ALA A 275 10.47 -16.85 -20.08
CA ALA A 275 11.06 -15.93 -19.12
C ALA A 275 12.16 -15.05 -19.75
N ASP A 276 12.88 -15.58 -20.73
CA ASP A 276 13.90 -14.83 -21.46
C ASP A 276 13.26 -13.82 -22.41
N ASP A 277 12.23 -14.23 -23.14
CA ASP A 277 11.44 -13.36 -24.02
C ASP A 277 10.81 -12.22 -23.21
N PHE A 278 10.23 -12.53 -22.04
CA PHE A 278 9.68 -11.54 -21.14
C PHE A 278 10.74 -10.56 -20.62
N ALA A 279 11.94 -11.06 -20.28
CA ALA A 279 13.04 -10.21 -19.84
C ALA A 279 13.55 -9.25 -20.94
N GLN A 280 13.19 -9.46 -22.21
CA GLN A 280 13.47 -8.51 -23.30
C GLN A 280 12.38 -7.44 -23.46
N LEU A 281 11.24 -7.56 -22.79
CA LEU A 281 10.21 -6.53 -22.87
C LEU A 281 10.73 -5.21 -22.28
N PRO A 282 10.41 -4.06 -22.89
CA PRO A 282 10.73 -2.79 -22.29
C PRO A 282 9.96 -2.64 -20.97
N GLN A 283 10.65 -2.16 -19.94
CA GLN A 283 10.00 -1.82 -18.68
C GLN A 283 8.92 -0.75 -18.95
N PRO A 284 7.71 -0.89 -18.39
CA PRO A 284 6.71 0.15 -18.52
C PRO A 284 7.18 1.44 -17.84
N GLU A 285 7.04 2.58 -18.52
CA GLU A 285 7.32 3.92 -17.97
C GLU A 285 6.21 4.37 -17.00
N ALA A 286 5.83 3.52 -16.05
CA ALA A 286 4.75 3.75 -15.10
C ALA A 286 5.25 3.52 -13.69
N ALA A 287 5.62 4.60 -12.97
CA ALA A 287 6.22 4.51 -11.63
C ALA A 287 5.37 3.70 -10.64
N PHE A 288 4.05 3.83 -10.75
CA PHE A 288 3.09 3.08 -9.94
C PHE A 288 3.14 1.56 -10.19
N MET A 289 3.66 1.09 -11.33
CA MET A 289 3.73 -0.33 -11.71
C MET A 289 5.08 -1.01 -11.46
N ILE A 290 6.12 -0.27 -11.06
CA ILE A 290 7.48 -0.81 -11.09
C ILE A 290 7.66 -1.96 -10.09
N ALA A 291 7.00 -1.90 -8.93
CA ALA A 291 7.03 -3.02 -7.98
C ALA A 291 6.42 -4.30 -8.58
N GLN A 292 5.31 -4.18 -9.31
CA GLN A 292 4.63 -5.28 -9.98
C GLN A 292 5.47 -5.83 -11.13
N TYR A 293 6.10 -4.95 -11.92
CA TYR A 293 7.09 -5.33 -12.93
C TYR A 293 8.20 -6.19 -12.34
N ARG A 294 8.82 -5.74 -11.24
CA ARG A 294 9.87 -6.51 -10.54
C ARG A 294 9.36 -7.85 -10.03
N ALA A 295 8.16 -7.90 -9.45
CA ALA A 295 7.57 -9.15 -8.98
C ALA A 295 7.36 -10.17 -10.10
N ILE A 296 6.85 -9.72 -11.27
CA ILE A 296 6.67 -10.56 -12.45
C ILE A 296 8.04 -11.06 -12.95
N LEU A 297 9.05 -10.18 -13.06
CA LEU A 297 10.41 -10.58 -13.42
C LEU A 297 11.01 -11.63 -12.47
N THR A 298 10.88 -11.44 -11.16
CA THR A 298 11.36 -12.41 -10.17
C THR A 298 10.66 -13.76 -10.34
N ASN A 299 9.34 -13.76 -10.50
CA ASN A 299 8.60 -14.99 -10.75
C ASN A 299 9.00 -15.66 -12.08
N ALA A 300 9.38 -14.88 -13.11
CA ALA A 300 9.86 -15.39 -14.39
C ALA A 300 11.20 -16.11 -14.24
N GLN A 301 12.14 -15.49 -13.53
CA GLN A 301 13.44 -16.09 -13.20
C GLN A 301 13.28 -17.36 -12.34
N ASP A 302 12.32 -17.36 -11.42
CA ASP A 302 11.98 -18.50 -10.59
C ASP A 302 11.45 -19.69 -11.41
N LEU A 303 10.56 -19.42 -12.38
CA LEU A 303 10.05 -20.43 -13.30
C LEU A 303 11.20 -21.02 -14.13
N ARG A 304 12.09 -20.17 -14.65
CA ARG A 304 13.24 -20.63 -15.45
C ARG A 304 14.20 -21.47 -14.63
N THR A 305 14.60 -20.98 -13.45
CA THR A 305 15.64 -21.60 -12.63
C THR A 305 15.11 -22.85 -11.94
N TYR A 306 14.08 -22.69 -11.11
CA TYR A 306 13.55 -23.76 -10.26
C TYR A 306 12.40 -24.54 -10.90
N GLY A 307 11.90 -24.09 -12.04
CA GLY A 307 10.84 -24.76 -12.79
C GLY A 307 11.35 -25.52 -14.00
N THR A 308 12.27 -25.00 -14.81
CA THR A 308 12.71 -25.71 -16.04
C THR A 308 14.14 -26.20 -15.99
N ASN A 309 15.10 -25.37 -15.58
CA ASN A 309 16.53 -25.70 -15.65
C ASN A 309 16.92 -26.86 -14.71
N GLU A 310 16.35 -26.92 -13.51
CA GLU A 310 16.59 -28.02 -12.57
C GLU A 310 16.18 -29.38 -13.16
N PHE A 311 15.00 -29.46 -13.79
CA PHE A 311 14.53 -30.72 -14.38
C PHE A 311 15.27 -31.07 -15.67
N ILE A 312 15.60 -30.08 -16.51
CA ILE A 312 16.49 -30.28 -17.67
C ILE A 312 17.81 -30.90 -17.21
N SER A 313 18.43 -30.32 -16.17
CA SER A 313 19.70 -30.80 -15.64
C SER A 313 19.59 -32.22 -15.04
N SER A 314 18.43 -32.59 -14.51
CA SER A 314 18.15 -33.96 -14.04
C SER A 314 18.13 -34.95 -15.19
N VAL A 315 17.48 -34.60 -16.30
CA VAL A 315 17.42 -35.44 -17.51
C VAL A 315 18.79 -35.55 -18.17
N GLU A 316 19.53 -34.44 -18.31
CA GLU A 316 20.88 -34.42 -18.91
C GLU A 316 21.89 -35.30 -18.15
N ARG A 317 21.73 -35.42 -16.82
CA ARG A 317 22.57 -36.30 -15.98
C ARG A 317 22.10 -37.76 -15.94
N GLY A 318 20.97 -38.09 -16.59
CA GLY A 318 20.34 -39.41 -16.50
C GLY A 318 19.78 -39.73 -15.11
N ALA A 319 19.50 -38.72 -14.29
CA ALA A 319 18.92 -38.89 -12.95
C ALA A 319 17.39 -39.04 -12.97
N ALA A 320 16.75 -38.59 -14.05
CA ALA A 320 15.33 -38.79 -14.33
C ALA A 320 15.12 -38.90 -15.85
N HIS A 321 14.17 -39.71 -16.30
CA HIS A 321 13.68 -39.71 -17.67
C HIS A 321 12.29 -39.07 -17.76
N PHE A 322 11.79 -38.86 -18.99
CA PHE A 322 10.45 -38.29 -19.20
C PHE A 322 9.35 -38.99 -18.37
N ASN A 323 9.35 -40.32 -18.32
CA ASN A 323 8.34 -41.07 -17.57
C ASN A 323 8.42 -40.85 -16.05
N ASP A 324 9.62 -40.61 -15.52
CA ASP A 324 9.81 -40.29 -14.11
C ASP A 324 9.24 -38.89 -13.80
N LEU A 325 9.52 -37.90 -14.65
CA LEU A 325 8.98 -36.54 -14.52
C LEU A 325 7.45 -36.49 -14.67
N LYS A 326 6.91 -37.27 -15.61
CA LYS A 326 5.47 -37.37 -15.84
C LYS A 326 4.75 -38.02 -14.66
N GLY A 327 5.35 -39.06 -14.08
CA GLY A 327 4.83 -39.74 -12.88
C GLY A 327 5.03 -38.95 -11.59
N ASP A 328 5.95 -37.99 -11.58
CA ASP A 328 6.25 -37.17 -10.41
C ASP A 328 5.23 -36.04 -10.22
N SER A 329 4.37 -36.21 -9.22
CA SER A 329 3.48 -35.14 -8.75
C SER A 329 4.24 -33.89 -8.28
N GLY A 330 5.48 -34.03 -7.83
CA GLY A 330 6.38 -32.95 -7.44
C GLY A 330 6.69 -31.99 -8.58
N PHE A 331 7.15 -32.50 -9.73
CA PHE A 331 7.37 -31.73 -10.96
C PHE A 331 6.16 -30.89 -11.34
N SER A 332 4.99 -31.53 -11.53
CA SER A 332 3.78 -30.81 -11.95
C SER A 332 3.35 -29.76 -10.92
N ARG A 333 3.47 -30.07 -9.62
CA ARG A 333 3.13 -29.16 -8.52
C ARG A 333 4.05 -27.95 -8.50
N ILE A 334 5.37 -28.14 -8.66
CA ILE A 334 6.35 -27.04 -8.67
C ILE A 334 6.07 -26.10 -9.83
N MET A 335 5.94 -26.65 -11.06
CA MET A 335 5.66 -25.87 -12.26
C MET A 335 4.35 -25.08 -12.14
N THR A 336 3.29 -25.77 -11.74
CA THR A 336 1.97 -25.17 -11.56
C THR A 336 1.98 -24.09 -10.49
N GLN A 337 2.66 -24.31 -9.36
CA GLN A 337 2.78 -23.31 -8.30
C GLN A 337 3.47 -22.02 -8.77
N LYS A 338 4.54 -22.13 -9.56
CA LYS A 338 5.23 -20.96 -10.11
C LYS A 338 4.35 -20.18 -11.09
N LEU A 339 3.65 -20.87 -11.99
CA LEU A 339 2.72 -20.26 -12.94
C LEU A 339 1.54 -19.58 -12.25
N TYR A 340 1.03 -20.14 -11.15
CA TYR A 340 0.00 -19.48 -10.34
C TYR A 340 0.48 -18.20 -9.68
N ARG A 341 1.69 -18.20 -9.09
CA ARG A 341 2.28 -16.99 -8.50
C ARG A 341 2.48 -15.91 -9.55
N MET A 342 2.89 -16.29 -10.75
CA MET A 342 3.03 -15.39 -11.88
C MET A 342 1.71 -14.71 -12.25
N ARG A 343 0.68 -15.51 -12.54
CA ARG A 343 -0.65 -14.99 -12.91
C ARG A 343 -1.20 -14.04 -11.85
N PHE A 344 -0.97 -14.37 -10.58
CA PHE A 344 -1.37 -13.54 -9.47
C PHE A 344 -0.70 -12.16 -9.50
N SER A 345 0.61 -12.08 -9.75
CA SER A 345 1.33 -10.80 -9.85
C SER A 345 0.84 -9.96 -11.02
N ILE A 346 0.52 -10.58 -12.16
CA ILE A 346 -0.06 -9.90 -13.33
C ILE A 346 -1.45 -9.34 -12.99
N ALA A 347 -2.30 -10.15 -12.36
CA ALA A 347 -3.63 -9.74 -11.94
C ALA A 347 -3.61 -8.60 -10.90
N GLU A 348 -2.64 -8.60 -9.98
CA GLU A 348 -2.43 -7.49 -9.05
C GLU A 348 -2.04 -6.20 -9.78
N GLY A 349 -1.18 -6.31 -10.81
CA GLY A 349 -0.83 -5.21 -11.70
C GLY A 349 -2.03 -4.62 -12.44
N LEU A 350 -2.89 -5.47 -13.01
CA LEU A 350 -4.11 -5.03 -13.70
C LEU A 350 -5.05 -4.27 -12.75
N ARG A 351 -5.27 -4.79 -11.54
CA ARG A 351 -6.10 -4.09 -10.53
C ARG A 351 -5.52 -2.73 -10.14
N MET A 352 -4.20 -2.66 -10.01
CA MET A 352 -3.53 -1.40 -9.72
C MET A 352 -3.74 -0.40 -10.85
N LEU A 353 -3.56 -0.83 -12.11
CA LEU A 353 -3.81 -0.01 -13.28
C LEU A 353 -5.26 0.49 -13.36
N ASP A 354 -6.24 -0.37 -13.09
CA ASP A 354 -7.66 0.00 -13.06
C ASP A 354 -7.97 1.03 -11.97
N ALA A 355 -7.40 0.85 -10.77
CA ALA A 355 -7.56 1.78 -9.67
C ALA A 355 -7.01 3.18 -10.03
N VAL A 356 -5.82 3.23 -10.62
CA VAL A 356 -5.17 4.47 -11.06
C VAL A 356 -5.97 5.14 -12.20
N ARG A 357 -6.46 4.36 -13.17
CA ARG A 357 -7.29 4.87 -14.28
C ARG A 357 -8.57 5.53 -13.77
N ALA A 358 -9.26 4.90 -12.82
CA ALA A 358 -10.50 5.43 -12.28
C ALA A 358 -10.31 6.79 -11.58
N GLN A 359 -9.17 6.98 -10.91
CA GLN A 359 -8.82 8.28 -10.30
C GLN A 359 -8.49 9.34 -11.34
N THR A 360 -7.88 8.96 -12.45
CA THR A 360 -7.44 9.92 -13.49
C THR A 360 -8.62 10.43 -14.34
N GLN A 361 -9.75 9.73 -14.32
CA GLN A 361 -10.99 10.08 -15.04
C GLN A 361 -11.97 10.93 -14.22
N GLN A 362 -11.71 11.11 -12.92
CA GLN A 362 -12.41 12.04 -12.02
C GLN A 362 -11.71 13.39 -12.01
#